data_AF-A0A9D4E7F1-F1
#
_entry.id   AF-A0A9D4E7F1-F1
#
_cell.length_a   1.000
_cell.length_b   1.000
_cell.length_c   1.000
_cell.angle_alpha   90.00
_cell.angle_beta   90.00
_cell.angle_gamma   90.00
#
_symmetry.space_group_name_H-M   'P 1'
#
loop_
_entity.id
_entity.type
_entity.pdbx_description
1 polymer ?
#
loop_
_entity_poly.entity_id
_entity_poly.type
_entity_poly.pdbx_seq_one_letter_code
_entity_poly.pdbx_strand_id
1 'polypeptide(L)'
;MDKISRRFDIIRHVLEKTERNVTTRTANNNNTINPWAILINHVKLTFFGDGTMQPLIQHSTIYCLLFVATHFVNKYVLSVLEFQFPTIFQGWQTLVGFLMLSLLGASGHLPSLMVTATRQDIASWLPGMMLFVASIYSCSKALATLSMPVFLSLHNLINVIVCIGQVVLFRQMTSVYSYIMLMTVLMSSVLLALNDPDFHSGGYYWMCVYVFTSGGIALFSKYARGRVKLSAHEKLYCNYLYSVIVLAPSSYFLGDAVKAGEYPYLFYSKFYIGCIMSGLFGVFLSLCNIKLLELDVDQVKISHICGLSKLATSVLSLGFFRINVTANSLLFICINQLAAIVCEDCSKLEQPQEHPLPLHLTQQTLNTRDFIKTM
;
A
#
# COMPACT_ATOMS: atom_id res chain seq x y z
N MET A 1 6.77 -39.75 -0.68
CA MET A 1 6.81 -39.12 -2.02
C MET A 1 5.57 -39.39 -2.87
N ASP A 2 4.82 -40.47 -2.67
CA ASP A 2 3.80 -40.95 -3.63
C ASP A 2 2.41 -40.26 -3.58
N LYS A 3 2.10 -39.51 -2.51
CA LYS A 3 0.83 -38.74 -2.36
C LYS A 3 0.87 -37.34 -2.97
N ILE A 4 2.06 -36.76 -3.13
CA ILE A 4 2.25 -35.40 -3.69
C ILE A 4 2.25 -35.44 -5.21
N SER A 5 2.84 -36.48 -5.82
CA SER A 5 2.84 -36.66 -7.29
C SER A 5 1.42 -36.80 -7.85
N ARG A 6 0.55 -37.60 -7.20
CA ARG A 6 -0.84 -37.77 -7.64
C ARG A 6 -1.67 -36.48 -7.56
N ARG A 7 -1.35 -35.57 -6.63
CA ARG A 7 -2.03 -34.26 -6.52
C ARG A 7 -1.58 -33.31 -7.64
N PHE A 8 -0.32 -33.38 -8.05
CA PHE A 8 0.18 -32.63 -9.20
C PHE A 8 -0.40 -33.13 -10.53
N ASP A 9 -0.61 -34.44 -10.68
CA ASP A 9 -1.20 -34.99 -11.91
C ASP A 9 -2.67 -34.63 -12.08
N ILE A 10 -3.45 -34.57 -10.99
CA ILE A 10 -4.84 -34.08 -11.03
C ILE A 10 -4.87 -32.60 -11.42
N ILE A 11 -3.98 -31.77 -10.86
CA ILE A 11 -3.89 -30.35 -11.19
C ILE A 11 -3.45 -30.15 -12.64
N ARG A 12 -2.48 -30.92 -13.13
CA ARG A 12 -2.03 -30.90 -14.52
C ARG A 12 -3.16 -31.30 -15.47
N HIS A 13 -3.93 -32.33 -15.14
CA HIS A 13 -5.03 -32.78 -15.98
C HIS A 13 -6.20 -31.78 -16.01
N VAL A 14 -6.47 -31.09 -14.89
CA VAL A 14 -7.45 -29.99 -14.82
C VAL A 14 -6.97 -28.76 -15.59
N LEU A 15 -5.66 -28.44 -15.55
CA LEU A 15 -5.07 -27.36 -16.32
C LEU A 15 -5.11 -27.64 -17.83
N GLU A 16 -4.74 -28.84 -18.27
CA GLU A 16 -4.82 -29.24 -19.69
C GLU A 16 -6.25 -29.29 -20.22
N LYS A 17 -7.23 -29.63 -19.38
CA LYS A 17 -8.65 -29.63 -19.75
C LYS A 17 -9.20 -28.20 -19.83
N THR A 18 -8.76 -27.31 -18.93
CA THR A 18 -9.07 -25.88 -18.98
C THR A 18 -8.43 -25.23 -20.21
N GLU A 19 -7.18 -25.55 -20.52
CA GLU A 19 -6.44 -25.02 -21.67
C GLU A 19 -7.06 -25.45 -23.00
N ARG A 20 -7.43 -26.74 -23.14
CA ARG A 20 -8.15 -27.24 -24.32
C ARG A 20 -9.52 -26.60 -24.52
N ASN A 21 -10.25 -26.35 -23.43
CA ASN A 21 -11.55 -25.66 -23.48
C ASN A 21 -11.41 -24.17 -23.85
N VAL A 22 -10.27 -23.54 -23.50
CA VAL A 22 -9.94 -22.17 -23.90
C VAL A 22 -9.51 -22.11 -25.37
N THR A 23 -8.74 -23.09 -25.87
CA THR A 23 -8.33 -23.15 -27.30
C THR A 23 -9.50 -23.43 -28.24
N THR A 24 -10.44 -24.31 -27.85
CA THR A 24 -11.66 -24.55 -28.63
C THR A 24 -12.63 -23.37 -28.62
N ARG A 25 -12.65 -22.54 -27.57
CA ARG A 25 -13.41 -21.28 -27.53
C ARG A 25 -12.77 -20.14 -28.34
N THR A 26 -11.44 -20.14 -28.50
CA THR A 26 -10.73 -19.10 -29.29
C THR A 26 -10.72 -19.40 -30.79
N ALA A 27 -10.81 -20.66 -31.20
CA ALA A 27 -10.90 -21.03 -32.62
C ALA A 27 -12.22 -20.60 -33.29
N ASN A 28 -13.28 -20.31 -32.51
CA ASN A 28 -14.62 -20.03 -33.05
C ASN A 28 -15.03 -18.55 -32.98
N ASN A 29 -14.11 -17.64 -32.64
CA ASN A 29 -14.42 -16.22 -32.52
C ASN A 29 -13.27 -15.38 -33.10
N ASN A 30 -13.41 -14.95 -34.36
CA ASN A 30 -12.48 -14.08 -35.08
C ASN A 30 -12.51 -12.62 -34.58
N ASN A 31 -12.45 -12.41 -33.26
CA ASN A 31 -12.14 -11.11 -32.69
C ASN A 31 -10.84 -11.25 -31.90
N THR A 32 -9.81 -10.50 -32.32
CA THR A 32 -8.55 -10.35 -31.62
C THR A 32 -8.81 -9.80 -30.22
N ILE A 33 -8.93 -10.69 -29.24
CA ILE A 33 -9.17 -10.32 -27.85
C ILE A 33 -7.90 -9.64 -27.33
N ASN A 34 -7.94 -8.31 -27.18
CA ASN A 34 -6.85 -7.56 -26.60
C ASN A 34 -6.68 -7.99 -25.12
N PRO A 35 -5.51 -8.55 -24.73
CA PRO A 35 -5.26 -8.98 -23.35
C PRO A 35 -5.44 -7.83 -22.34
N TRP A 36 -5.14 -6.60 -22.76
CA TRP A 36 -5.34 -5.40 -21.97
C TRP A 36 -6.82 -5.09 -21.75
N ALA A 37 -7.69 -5.35 -22.72
CA ALA A 37 -9.13 -5.18 -22.56
C ALA A 37 -9.72 -6.21 -21.59
N ILE A 38 -9.20 -7.44 -21.56
CA ILE A 38 -9.58 -8.45 -20.55
C ILE A 38 -9.15 -8.00 -19.15
N LEU A 39 -7.91 -7.53 -19.00
CA LEU A 39 -7.40 -7.04 -17.71
C LEU A 39 -8.21 -5.84 -17.22
N ILE A 40 -8.50 -4.88 -18.11
CA ILE A 40 -9.33 -3.70 -17.80
C ILE A 40 -10.77 -4.12 -17.44
N ASN A 41 -11.36 -5.08 -18.15
CA ASN A 41 -12.69 -5.58 -17.83
C ASN A 41 -12.73 -6.37 -16.53
N HIS A 42 -11.68 -7.12 -16.18
CA HIS A 42 -11.57 -7.76 -14.87
C HIS A 42 -11.40 -6.74 -13.74
N VAL A 43 -10.55 -5.73 -13.93
CA VAL A 43 -10.44 -4.60 -13.01
C VAL A 43 -11.81 -3.91 -12.88
N LYS A 44 -12.55 -3.73 -13.97
CA LYS A 44 -13.91 -3.20 -13.96
C LYS A 44 -14.85 -4.06 -13.13
N LEU A 45 -14.89 -5.37 -13.36
CA LEU A 45 -15.78 -6.28 -12.65
C LEU A 45 -15.46 -6.38 -11.15
N THR A 46 -14.16 -6.38 -10.82
CA THR A 46 -13.68 -6.48 -9.44
C THR A 46 -13.89 -5.17 -8.66
N PHE A 47 -13.68 -4.00 -9.29
CA PHE A 47 -13.72 -2.69 -8.61
C PHE A 47 -14.96 -1.84 -8.89
N PHE A 48 -15.83 -2.23 -9.82
CA PHE A 48 -17.03 -1.47 -10.24
C PHE A 48 -18.24 -2.39 -10.47
N GLY A 49 -18.24 -3.61 -9.90
CA GLY A 49 -19.26 -4.63 -10.14
C GLY A 49 -20.70 -4.17 -9.85
N ASP A 50 -21.61 -4.56 -10.75
CA ASP A 50 -23.06 -4.40 -10.60
C ASP A 50 -23.61 -5.31 -9.48
N GLY A 51 -24.32 -4.69 -8.54
CA GLY A 51 -25.33 -5.22 -7.61
C GLY A 51 -25.22 -6.67 -7.12
N THR A 52 -25.01 -6.85 -5.80
CA THR A 52 -25.80 -7.74 -4.89
C THR A 52 -25.18 -7.90 -3.49
N MET A 53 -23.92 -7.52 -3.27
CA MET A 53 -23.31 -7.42 -1.93
C MET A 53 -23.25 -5.96 -1.46
N GLN A 54 -23.43 -5.70 -0.16
CA GLN A 54 -23.23 -4.35 0.40
C GLN A 54 -21.86 -3.83 -0.05
N PRO A 55 -21.78 -2.69 -0.76
CA PRO A 55 -20.58 -2.26 -1.48
C PRO A 55 -19.33 -2.19 -0.59
N LEU A 56 -19.51 -1.88 0.70
CA LEU A 56 -18.42 -1.81 1.68
C LEU A 56 -17.73 -3.16 1.91
N ILE A 57 -18.46 -4.27 2.06
CA ILE A 57 -17.86 -5.60 2.38
C ILE A 57 -16.99 -6.08 1.23
N GLN A 58 -17.45 -5.88 -0.01
CA GLN A 58 -16.70 -6.25 -1.20
C GLN A 58 -15.39 -5.46 -1.31
N HIS A 59 -15.45 -4.12 -1.19
CA HIS A 59 -14.25 -3.28 -1.27
C HIS A 59 -13.27 -3.56 -0.13
N SER A 60 -13.78 -3.83 1.09
CA SER A 60 -12.94 -4.21 2.25
C SER A 60 -12.23 -5.54 2.04
N THR A 61 -12.91 -6.52 1.45
CA THR A 61 -12.32 -7.83 1.16
C THR A 61 -11.23 -7.73 0.09
N ILE A 62 -11.51 -6.99 -0.98
CA ILE A 62 -10.54 -6.73 -2.05
C ILE A 62 -9.32 -6.00 -1.50
N TYR A 63 -9.53 -4.98 -0.66
CA TYR A 63 -8.46 -4.26 0.01
C TYR A 63 -7.55 -5.20 0.82
N CYS A 64 -8.13 -6.04 1.68
CA CYS A 64 -7.37 -6.98 2.50
C CYS A 64 -6.57 -7.97 1.65
N LEU A 65 -7.17 -8.54 0.60
CA LEU A 65 -6.48 -9.45 -0.32
C LEU A 65 -5.33 -8.77 -1.06
N LEU A 66 -5.54 -7.56 -1.57
CA LEU A 66 -4.50 -6.77 -2.23
C LEU A 66 -3.39 -6.36 -1.28
N PHE A 67 -3.73 -6.02 -0.03
CA PHE A 67 -2.78 -5.66 1.00
C PHE A 67 -1.86 -6.85 1.30
N VAL A 68 -2.42 -8.04 1.55
CA VAL A 68 -1.66 -9.27 1.75
C VAL A 68 -0.79 -9.57 0.54
N ALA A 69 -1.37 -9.59 -0.67
CA ALA A 69 -0.66 -9.92 -1.90
C ALA A 69 0.51 -8.96 -2.16
N THR A 70 0.30 -7.65 -2.01
CA THR A 70 1.34 -6.64 -2.22
C THR A 70 2.50 -6.84 -1.26
N HIS A 71 2.23 -7.00 0.04
CA HIS A 71 3.28 -7.18 1.04
C HIS A 71 4.05 -8.47 0.85
N PHE A 72 3.37 -9.57 0.50
CA PHE A 72 4.01 -10.85 0.25
C PHE A 72 4.88 -10.85 -0.99
N VAL A 73 4.39 -10.31 -2.11
CA VAL A 73 5.18 -10.21 -3.34
C VAL A 73 6.39 -9.30 -3.12
N ASN A 74 6.22 -8.16 -2.46
CA ASN A 74 7.32 -7.24 -2.14
C ASN A 74 8.36 -7.93 -1.26
N LYS A 75 7.93 -8.60 -0.18
CA LYS A 75 8.84 -9.33 0.71
C LYS A 75 9.55 -10.47 -0.01
N TYR A 76 8.86 -11.19 -0.88
CA TYR A 76 9.44 -12.27 -1.67
C TYR A 76 10.55 -11.73 -2.60
N VAL A 77 10.28 -10.65 -3.34
CA VAL A 77 11.30 -10.06 -4.23
C VAL A 77 12.48 -9.50 -3.45
N LEU A 78 12.23 -8.81 -2.33
CA LEU A 78 13.29 -8.14 -1.57
C LEU A 78 14.13 -9.08 -0.70
N SER A 79 13.52 -10.10 -0.09
CA SER A 79 14.19 -10.97 0.90
C SER A 79 14.41 -12.40 0.43
N VAL A 80 13.61 -12.95 -0.49
CA VAL A 80 13.78 -14.33 -0.98
C VAL A 80 14.56 -14.38 -2.28
N LEU A 81 14.30 -13.45 -3.20
CA LEU A 81 15.15 -13.29 -4.37
C LEU A 81 16.44 -12.54 -4.02
N GLU A 82 16.46 -11.80 -2.91
CA GLU A 82 17.58 -10.96 -2.45
C GLU A 82 17.86 -9.75 -3.35
N PHE A 83 16.82 -9.22 -4.01
CA PHE A 83 16.95 -8.01 -4.83
C PHE A 83 16.97 -6.75 -3.93
N GLN A 84 18.10 -6.50 -3.28
CA GLN A 84 18.26 -5.43 -2.29
C GLN A 84 18.65 -4.08 -2.89
N PHE A 85 18.08 -3.73 -4.07
CA PHE A 85 18.27 -2.43 -4.74
C PHE A 85 16.97 -1.59 -4.74
N PRO A 86 16.58 -0.97 -3.60
CA PRO A 86 15.34 -0.23 -3.48
C PRO A 86 15.16 0.92 -4.46
N THR A 87 16.20 1.62 -4.91
CA THR A 87 16.01 2.71 -5.89
C THR A 87 15.48 2.17 -7.21
N ILE A 88 15.99 1.02 -7.66
CA ILE A 88 15.57 0.38 -8.91
C ILE A 88 14.21 -0.27 -8.73
N PHE A 89 14.02 -1.00 -7.62
CA PHE A 89 12.76 -1.68 -7.33
C PHE A 89 11.61 -0.69 -7.21
N GLN A 90 11.80 0.39 -6.44
CA GLN A 90 10.79 1.43 -6.27
C GLN A 90 10.63 2.30 -7.53
N GLY A 91 11.71 2.58 -8.25
CA GLY A 91 11.65 3.26 -9.55
C GLY A 91 10.79 2.46 -10.56
N TRP A 92 10.97 1.14 -10.59
CA TRP A 92 10.15 0.24 -11.42
C TRP A 92 8.67 0.22 -10.99
N GLN A 93 8.39 0.04 -9.70
CA GLN A 93 7.01 0.03 -9.19
C GLN A 93 6.28 1.34 -9.52
N THR A 94 6.93 2.47 -9.28
CA THR A 94 6.35 3.79 -9.54
C THR A 94 6.24 4.09 -11.04
N LEU A 95 7.12 3.54 -11.88
CA LEU A 95 6.98 3.61 -13.35
C LEU A 95 5.77 2.81 -13.83
N VAL A 96 5.62 1.56 -13.40
CA VAL A 96 4.44 0.74 -13.73
C VAL A 96 3.18 1.46 -13.27
N GLY A 97 3.21 2.06 -12.08
CA GLY A 97 2.09 2.81 -11.55
C GLY A 97 1.75 4.07 -12.31
N PHE A 98 2.76 4.86 -12.69
CA PHE A 98 2.58 6.01 -13.55
C PHE A 98 1.93 5.62 -14.88
N LEU A 99 2.47 4.62 -15.57
CA LEU A 99 1.95 4.15 -16.86
C LEU A 99 0.51 3.64 -16.74
N MET A 100 0.20 2.87 -15.68
CA MET A 100 -1.15 2.36 -15.45
C MET A 100 -2.15 3.49 -15.21
N LEU A 101 -1.80 4.50 -14.40
CA LEU A 101 -2.65 5.67 -14.17
C LEU A 101 -2.84 6.50 -15.45
N SER A 102 -1.79 6.70 -16.26
CA SER A 102 -1.89 7.35 -17.56
C SER A 102 -2.84 6.62 -18.50
N LEU A 103 -2.78 5.29 -18.57
CA LEU A 103 -3.67 4.46 -19.38
C LEU A 103 -5.12 4.52 -18.89
N LEU A 104 -5.34 4.41 -17.58
CA LEU A 104 -6.68 4.51 -17.00
C LEU A 104 -7.29 5.90 -17.20
N GLY A 105 -6.48 6.97 -17.10
CA GLY A 105 -6.92 8.33 -17.41
C GLY A 105 -7.24 8.52 -18.89
N ALA A 106 -6.42 8.00 -19.80
CA ALA A 106 -6.65 8.06 -21.24
C ALA A 106 -7.88 7.26 -21.69
N SER A 107 -8.16 6.14 -21.03
CA SER A 107 -9.35 5.31 -21.28
C SER A 107 -10.66 5.87 -20.69
N GLY A 108 -10.59 6.98 -19.93
CA GLY A 108 -11.76 7.58 -19.29
C GLY A 108 -12.29 6.84 -18.04
N HIS A 109 -11.55 5.85 -17.54
CA HIS A 109 -11.92 5.11 -16.33
C HIS A 109 -11.55 5.83 -15.03
N LEU A 110 -10.61 6.78 -15.08
CA LEU A 110 -10.35 7.73 -14.01
C LEU A 110 -10.85 9.13 -14.45
N PRO A 111 -11.21 10.00 -13.49
CA PRO A 111 -11.41 11.42 -13.78
C PRO A 111 -10.21 11.97 -14.56
N SER A 112 -10.43 12.86 -15.52
CA SER A 112 -9.37 13.37 -16.39
C SER A 112 -8.23 13.95 -15.57
N LEU A 113 -7.11 13.20 -15.50
CA LEU A 113 -5.95 13.53 -14.71
C LEU A 113 -5.31 14.82 -15.25
N MET A 114 -4.93 15.75 -14.37
CA MET A 114 -4.22 16.99 -14.70
C MET A 114 -5.01 18.03 -15.50
N VAL A 115 -6.32 17.88 -15.69
CA VAL A 115 -7.15 18.90 -16.36
C VAL A 115 -7.43 20.09 -15.44
N THR A 116 -7.56 19.85 -14.14
CA THR A 116 -7.83 20.87 -13.11
C THR A 116 -6.60 21.36 -12.36
N ALA A 117 -5.48 20.64 -12.46
CA ALA A 117 -4.25 20.92 -11.74
C ALA A 117 -3.51 22.15 -12.29
N THR A 118 -3.33 23.18 -11.47
CA THR A 118 -2.45 24.31 -11.84
C THR A 118 -0.98 23.99 -11.53
N ARG A 119 -0.04 24.63 -12.24
CA ARG A 119 1.40 24.50 -11.92
C ARG A 119 1.71 24.91 -10.48
N GLN A 120 0.95 25.86 -9.94
CA GLN A 120 1.09 26.33 -8.57
C GLN A 120 0.63 25.26 -7.56
N ASP A 121 -0.44 24.53 -7.84
CA ASP A 121 -0.89 23.42 -7.00
C ASP A 121 0.15 22.29 -6.95
N ILE A 122 0.73 21.94 -8.10
CA ILE A 122 1.79 20.92 -8.19
C ILE A 122 3.05 21.38 -7.42
N ALA A 123 3.47 22.64 -7.59
CA ALA A 123 4.61 23.19 -6.86
C ALA A 123 4.37 23.22 -5.34
N SER A 124 3.14 23.54 -4.92
CA SER A 124 2.74 23.53 -3.50
C SER A 124 2.68 22.11 -2.94
N TRP A 125 2.48 21.10 -3.78
CA TRP A 125 2.51 19.68 -3.41
C TRP A 125 3.92 19.07 -3.37
N LEU A 126 4.96 19.79 -3.82
CA LEU A 126 6.33 19.30 -3.89
C LEU A 126 6.88 18.71 -2.58
N PRO A 127 6.67 19.31 -1.39
CA PRO A 127 7.12 18.70 -0.14
C PRO A 127 6.48 17.33 0.12
N GLY A 128 5.21 17.17 -0.27
CA GLY A 128 4.50 15.89 -0.21
C GLY A 128 5.13 14.85 -1.12
N MET A 129 5.49 15.22 -2.36
CA MET A 129 6.19 14.34 -3.30
C MET A 129 7.59 13.94 -2.80
N MET A 130 8.33 14.85 -2.18
CA MET A 130 9.66 14.57 -1.60
C MET A 130 9.58 13.59 -0.44
N LEU A 131 8.69 13.87 0.51
CA LEU A 131 8.44 12.94 1.61
C LEU A 131 7.98 11.59 1.05
N PHE A 132 7.16 11.59 -0.02
CA PHE A 132 6.67 10.37 -0.63
C PHE A 132 7.80 9.45 -1.08
N VAL A 133 8.74 9.99 -1.86
CA VAL A 133 9.93 9.24 -2.31
C VAL A 133 10.74 8.69 -1.13
N ALA A 134 10.92 9.50 -0.08
CA ALA A 134 11.66 9.08 1.10
C ALA A 134 10.99 7.90 1.83
N SER A 135 9.65 7.88 1.91
CA SER A 135 8.91 6.76 2.50
C SER A 135 8.94 5.48 1.67
N ILE A 136 8.85 5.50 0.32
CA ILE A 136 8.88 4.25 -0.48
C ILE A 136 10.26 3.61 -0.37
N TYR A 137 11.30 4.46 -0.38
CA TYR A 137 12.68 4.03 -0.27
C TYR A 137 12.97 3.42 1.12
N SER A 138 12.65 4.16 2.18
CA SER A 138 12.88 3.68 3.56
C SER A 138 12.01 2.47 3.90
N CYS A 139 10.75 2.43 3.45
CA CYS A 139 9.87 1.27 3.57
C CYS A 139 10.51 0.02 2.95
N SER A 140 11.01 0.13 1.72
CA SER A 140 11.63 -1.01 1.03
C SER A 140 12.88 -1.52 1.73
N LYS A 141 13.73 -0.62 2.24
CA LYS A 141 14.92 -1.01 3.02
C LYS A 141 14.52 -1.69 4.33
N ALA A 142 13.53 -1.16 5.05
CA ALA A 142 13.01 -1.75 6.28
C ALA A 142 12.36 -3.12 6.02
N LEU A 143 11.53 -3.22 4.98
CA LEU A 143 10.82 -4.43 4.60
C LEU A 143 11.77 -5.54 4.13
N ALA A 144 12.87 -5.19 3.45
CA ALA A 144 13.88 -6.14 3.01
C ALA A 144 14.65 -6.78 4.19
N THR A 145 14.83 -6.04 5.28
CA THR A 145 15.70 -6.40 6.41
C THR A 145 14.92 -6.98 7.59
N LEU A 146 13.82 -6.36 7.98
CA LEU A 146 13.01 -6.79 9.13
C LEU A 146 12.08 -7.96 8.76
N SER A 147 11.73 -8.78 9.75
CA SER A 147 10.67 -9.79 9.58
C SER A 147 9.31 -9.11 9.37
N MET A 148 8.42 -9.75 8.60
CA MET A 148 7.10 -9.19 8.28
C MET A 148 6.26 -8.80 9.52
N PRO A 149 6.15 -9.65 10.56
CA PRO A 149 5.40 -9.31 11.77
C PRO A 149 5.96 -8.12 12.54
N VAL A 150 7.29 -8.02 12.61
CA VAL A 150 7.99 -6.91 13.27
C VAL A 150 7.77 -5.63 12.49
N PHE A 151 7.98 -5.66 11.18
CA PHE A 151 7.76 -4.52 10.28
C PHE A 151 6.33 -3.96 10.41
N LEU A 152 5.31 -4.83 10.34
CA LEU A 152 3.91 -4.40 10.44
C LEU A 152 3.53 -3.88 11.83
N SER A 153 4.21 -4.32 12.89
CA SER A 153 3.97 -3.84 14.26
C SER A 153 4.61 -2.46 14.47
N LEU A 154 5.84 -2.28 13.99
CA LEU A 154 6.51 -0.97 14.01
C LEU A 154 5.81 0.04 13.10
N HIS A 155 5.13 -0.41 12.04
CA HIS A 155 4.37 0.46 11.14
C HIS A 155 3.27 1.21 11.91
N ASN A 156 2.68 0.59 12.93
CA ASN A 156 1.64 1.22 13.76
C ASN A 156 2.15 2.47 14.52
N LEU A 157 3.47 2.65 14.67
CA LEU A 157 4.05 3.89 15.22
C LEU A 157 3.76 5.13 14.38
N ILE A 158 3.39 4.98 13.10
CA ILE A 158 2.93 6.10 12.27
C ILE A 158 1.73 6.79 12.92
N ASN A 159 0.79 6.03 13.49
CA ASN A 159 -0.37 6.59 14.20
C ASN A 159 0.06 7.43 15.41
N VAL A 160 1.13 7.03 16.10
CA VAL A 160 1.69 7.79 17.23
C VAL A 160 2.24 9.14 16.76
N ILE A 161 3.08 9.14 15.71
CA ILE A 161 3.64 10.38 15.12
C ILE A 161 2.53 11.31 14.64
N VAL A 162 1.53 10.73 13.98
CA VAL A 162 0.39 11.46 13.44
C VAL A 162 -0.43 12.10 14.56
N CYS A 163 -0.74 11.37 15.63
CA CYS A 163 -1.45 11.91 16.79
C CYS A 163 -0.66 13.05 17.46
N ILE A 164 0.65 12.87 17.67
CA ILE A 164 1.51 13.93 18.22
C ILE A 164 1.44 15.18 17.34
N GLY A 165 1.58 15.01 16.02
CA GLY A 165 1.46 16.11 15.06
C GLY A 165 0.08 16.79 15.08
N GLN A 166 -1.01 16.04 15.33
CA GLN A 166 -2.35 16.62 15.48
C GLN A 166 -2.47 17.56 16.66
N VAL A 167 -1.99 17.10 17.82
CA VAL A 167 -2.04 17.88 19.05
C VAL A 167 -1.16 19.11 18.92
N VAL A 168 0.05 18.97 18.38
CA VAL A 168 1.04 20.06 18.30
C VAL A 168 0.69 21.08 17.21
N LEU A 169 0.43 20.63 15.96
CA LEU A 169 0.25 21.53 14.81
C LEU A 169 -1.17 22.03 14.65
N PHE A 170 -2.17 21.19 14.96
CA PHE A 170 -3.58 21.49 14.69
C PHE A 170 -4.40 21.73 15.97
N ARG A 171 -3.79 21.60 17.16
CA ARG A 171 -4.43 21.76 18.48
C ARG A 171 -5.73 20.95 18.61
N GLN A 172 -5.77 19.79 17.97
CA GLN A 172 -6.92 18.88 18.06
C GLN A 172 -6.75 17.97 19.27
N MET A 173 -7.82 17.89 20.08
CA MET A 173 -7.85 16.99 21.23
C MET A 173 -8.13 15.56 20.77
N THR A 174 -7.35 14.62 21.29
CA THR A 174 -7.55 13.17 21.12
C THR A 174 -8.25 12.63 22.35
N SER A 175 -9.12 11.62 22.22
CA SER A 175 -9.72 11.00 23.40
C SER A 175 -8.66 10.33 24.28
N VAL A 176 -8.95 10.26 25.58
CA VAL A 176 -8.08 9.58 26.55
C VAL A 176 -7.87 8.11 26.17
N TYR A 177 -8.92 7.46 25.66
CA TYR A 177 -8.86 6.07 25.21
C TYR A 177 -7.84 5.87 24.09
N SER A 178 -7.93 6.67 23.03
CA SER A 178 -7.00 6.61 21.90
C SER A 178 -5.56 6.93 22.32
N TYR A 179 -5.36 7.86 23.28
CA TYR A 179 -4.04 8.12 23.85
C TYR A 179 -3.45 6.89 24.55
N ILE A 180 -4.24 6.19 25.37
CA ILE A 180 -3.79 4.98 26.07
C ILE A 180 -3.42 3.86 25.06
N MET A 181 -4.23 3.68 24.01
CA MET A 181 -3.93 2.71 22.95
C MET A 181 -2.64 3.06 22.20
N LEU A 182 -2.42 4.33 21.85
CA LEU A 182 -1.20 4.78 21.19
C LEU A 182 0.05 4.64 22.07
N MET A 183 -0.07 4.88 23.37
CA MET A 183 1.01 4.62 24.32
C MET A 183 1.31 3.12 24.45
N THR A 184 0.28 2.28 24.36
CA THR A 184 0.44 0.82 24.32
C THR A 184 1.17 0.38 23.05
N VAL A 185 0.85 0.96 21.88
CA VAL A 185 1.58 0.75 20.61
C VAL A 185 3.04 1.18 20.73
N LEU A 186 3.30 2.35 21.33
CA LEU A 186 4.67 2.84 21.54
C LEU A 186 5.47 1.90 22.44
N MET A 187 4.93 1.55 23.62
CA MET A 187 5.61 0.69 24.58
C MET A 187 5.84 -0.72 24.04
N SER A 188 4.84 -1.32 23.40
CA SER A 188 4.98 -2.65 22.77
C SER A 188 6.01 -2.65 21.65
N SER A 189 6.14 -1.56 20.88
CA SER A 189 7.16 -1.42 19.83
C SER A 189 8.58 -1.38 20.39
N VAL A 190 8.79 -0.64 21.50
CA VAL A 190 10.10 -0.59 22.20
C VAL A 190 10.45 -1.96 22.77
N LEU A 191 9.51 -2.61 23.45
CA LEU A 191 9.71 -3.94 24.01
C LEU A 191 9.96 -4.99 22.92
N LEU A 192 9.28 -4.88 21.78
CA LEU A 192 9.51 -5.73 20.62
C LEU A 192 10.94 -5.58 20.10
N ALA A 193 11.43 -4.33 19.92
CA ALA A 193 12.78 -4.07 19.45
C ALA A 193 13.86 -4.64 20.38
N LEU A 194 13.63 -4.60 21.71
CA LEU A 194 14.56 -5.14 22.71
C LEU A 194 14.55 -6.68 22.78
N ASN A 195 13.47 -7.33 22.33
CA ASN A 195 13.29 -8.78 22.40
C ASN A 195 13.24 -9.44 21.01
N ASP A 196 13.67 -8.73 19.96
CA ASP A 196 13.73 -9.24 18.59
C ASP A 196 14.95 -10.17 18.45
N PRO A 197 14.74 -11.48 18.21
CA PRO A 197 15.86 -12.42 18.06
C PRO A 197 16.70 -12.13 16.81
N ASP A 198 16.13 -11.51 15.77
CA ASP A 198 16.80 -11.19 14.51
C ASP A 198 17.09 -9.68 14.40
N PHE A 199 17.42 -9.03 15.52
CA PHE A 199 17.62 -7.58 15.58
C PHE A 199 18.69 -7.11 14.57
N HIS A 200 18.26 -6.32 13.59
CA HIS A 200 19.13 -5.73 12.58
C HIS A 200 19.09 -4.20 12.66
N SER A 201 20.15 -3.59 13.17
CA SER A 201 20.22 -2.13 13.42
C SER A 201 19.90 -1.29 12.19
N GLY A 202 20.37 -1.70 11.00
CA GLY A 202 20.05 -1.03 9.74
C GLY A 202 18.56 -1.06 9.40
N GLY A 203 17.86 -2.15 9.71
CA GLY A 203 16.43 -2.31 9.42
C GLY A 203 15.59 -1.43 10.32
N TYR A 204 15.90 -1.39 11.62
CA TYR A 204 15.26 -0.49 12.57
C TYR A 204 15.53 0.99 12.26
N TYR A 205 16.75 1.34 11.84
CA TYR A 205 17.06 2.70 11.38
C TYR A 205 16.17 3.12 10.20
N TRP A 206 16.09 2.30 9.15
CA TRP A 206 15.23 2.59 8.00
C TRP A 206 13.75 2.59 8.38
N MET A 207 13.34 1.77 9.35
CA MET A 207 11.98 1.77 9.88
C MET A 207 11.64 3.08 10.59
N CYS A 208 12.57 3.65 11.37
CA CYS A 208 12.39 4.97 11.98
C CYS A 208 12.22 6.05 10.90
N VAL A 209 13.09 6.07 9.87
CA VAL A 209 12.96 7.01 8.74
C VAL A 209 11.60 6.86 8.06
N TYR A 210 11.14 5.62 7.84
CA TYR A 210 9.84 5.33 7.25
C TYR A 210 8.67 5.85 8.10
N VAL A 211 8.70 5.64 9.41
CA VAL A 211 7.65 6.11 10.33
C VAL A 211 7.56 7.63 10.33
N PHE A 212 8.70 8.34 10.37
CA PHE A 212 8.71 9.81 10.34
C PHE A 212 8.27 10.37 8.98
N THR A 213 8.77 9.82 7.87
CA THR A 213 8.41 10.27 6.52
C THR A 213 6.94 10.01 6.22
N SER A 214 6.42 8.83 6.54
CA SER A 214 5.00 8.47 6.34
C SER A 214 4.06 9.30 7.22
N GLY A 215 4.41 9.49 8.50
CA GLY A 215 3.67 10.38 9.39
C GLY A 215 3.71 11.84 8.93
N GLY A 216 4.87 12.28 8.42
CA GLY A 216 5.07 13.60 7.84
C GLY A 216 4.14 13.86 6.64
N ILE A 217 3.97 12.88 5.75
CA ILE A 217 3.06 13.02 4.60
C ILE A 217 1.62 13.09 5.06
N ALA A 218 1.20 12.24 6.00
CA ALA A 218 -0.16 12.28 6.54
C ALA A 218 -0.48 13.67 7.14
N LEU A 219 0.46 14.25 7.91
CA LEU A 219 0.33 15.58 8.48
C LEU A 219 0.35 16.68 7.41
N PHE A 220 1.25 16.59 6.43
CA PHE A 220 1.34 17.56 5.33
C PHE A 220 0.09 17.51 4.44
N SER A 221 -0.44 16.32 4.17
CA SER A 221 -1.68 16.11 3.42
C SER A 221 -2.87 16.80 4.09
N LYS A 222 -2.95 16.71 5.42
CA LYS A 222 -3.94 17.44 6.22
C LYS A 222 -3.72 18.96 6.15
N TYR A 223 -2.48 19.41 6.25
CA TYR A 223 -2.13 20.83 6.19
C TYR A 223 -2.42 21.45 4.81
N ALA A 224 -2.15 20.72 3.74
CA ALA A 224 -2.38 21.12 2.36
C ALA A 224 -3.86 21.06 1.97
N ARG A 225 -4.71 20.45 2.80
CA ARG A 225 -6.16 20.34 2.57
C ARG A 225 -6.79 21.73 2.42
N GLY A 226 -7.52 21.94 1.32
CA GLY A 226 -8.15 23.21 0.98
C GLY A 226 -7.21 24.28 0.44
N ARG A 227 -5.88 24.07 0.49
CA ARG A 227 -4.86 24.98 -0.05
C ARG A 227 -4.35 24.53 -1.41
N VAL A 228 -4.24 23.21 -1.59
CA VAL A 228 -3.83 22.57 -2.84
C VAL A 228 -5.06 21.93 -3.47
N LYS A 229 -5.43 22.38 -4.68
CA LYS A 229 -6.60 21.89 -5.41
C LYS A 229 -6.25 20.69 -6.29
N LEU A 230 -5.64 19.66 -5.69
CA LEU A 230 -5.35 18.39 -6.36
C LEU A 230 -6.27 17.28 -5.80
N SER A 231 -6.90 16.53 -6.70
CA SER A 231 -7.61 15.29 -6.38
C SER A 231 -6.66 14.23 -5.82
N ALA A 232 -7.19 13.24 -5.08
CA ALA A 232 -6.42 12.11 -4.58
C ALA A 232 -5.70 11.34 -5.71
N HIS A 233 -6.40 11.16 -6.84
CA HIS A 233 -5.86 10.54 -8.05
C HIS A 233 -4.72 11.35 -8.67
N GLU A 234 -4.84 12.70 -8.70
CA GLU A 234 -3.81 13.60 -9.22
C GLU A 234 -2.57 13.63 -8.31
N LYS A 235 -2.76 13.65 -6.99
CA LYS A 235 -1.65 13.55 -6.03
C LYS A 235 -0.87 12.25 -6.20
N LEU A 236 -1.57 11.12 -6.35
CA LEU A 236 -0.93 9.83 -6.60
C LEU A 236 -0.16 9.83 -7.92
N TYR A 237 -0.74 10.38 -8.98
CA TYR A 237 -0.08 10.53 -10.28
C TYR A 237 1.20 11.38 -10.19
N CYS A 238 1.13 12.55 -9.53
CA CYS A 238 2.27 13.42 -9.28
C CYS A 238 3.37 12.71 -8.49
N ASN A 239 3.00 11.99 -7.42
CA ASN A 239 3.92 11.25 -6.57
C ASN A 239 4.68 10.18 -7.37
N TYR A 240 3.99 9.42 -8.23
CA TYR A 240 4.62 8.41 -9.07
C TYR A 240 5.54 9.01 -10.13
N LEU A 241 5.09 10.04 -10.85
CA LEU A 241 5.93 10.72 -11.84
C LEU A 241 7.19 11.31 -11.19
N TYR A 242 7.05 12.01 -10.07
CA TYR A 242 8.16 12.57 -9.33
C TYR A 242 9.12 11.48 -8.82
N SER A 243 8.58 10.37 -8.34
CA SER A 243 9.38 9.22 -7.89
C SER A 243 10.22 8.64 -9.02
N VAL A 244 9.67 8.47 -10.22
CA VAL A 244 10.43 7.99 -11.39
C VAL A 244 11.56 8.97 -11.72
N ILE A 245 11.26 10.27 -11.76
CA ILE A 245 12.23 11.33 -12.09
C ILE A 245 13.38 11.38 -11.08
N VAL A 246 13.11 11.16 -9.79
CA VAL A 246 14.13 11.21 -8.74
C VAL A 246 14.89 9.90 -8.58
N LEU A 247 14.19 8.76 -8.60
CA LEU A 247 14.80 7.45 -8.33
C LEU A 247 15.65 6.95 -9.50
N ALA A 248 15.29 7.27 -10.75
CA ALA A 248 16.06 6.87 -11.91
C ALA A 248 17.51 7.40 -11.87
N PRO A 249 17.79 8.72 -11.77
CA PRO A 249 19.16 9.22 -11.64
C PRO A 249 19.80 8.81 -10.31
N SER A 250 19.03 8.76 -9.21
CA SER A 250 19.57 8.32 -7.91
C SER A 250 20.10 6.89 -7.95
N SER A 251 19.49 6.00 -8.75
CA SER A 251 19.97 4.63 -8.91
C SER A 251 21.37 4.55 -9.54
N TYR A 252 21.72 5.49 -10.43
CA TYR A 252 23.04 5.59 -11.01
C TYR A 252 24.04 6.16 -10.01
N PHE A 253 23.70 7.26 -9.33
CA PHE A 253 24.59 7.91 -8.35
C PHE A 253 24.90 7.04 -7.13
N LEU A 254 23.94 6.24 -6.66
CA LEU A 254 24.17 5.29 -5.55
C LEU A 254 24.93 4.03 -5.98
N GLY A 255 25.16 3.86 -7.29
CA GLY A 255 25.78 2.66 -7.85
C GLY A 255 24.86 1.43 -7.85
N ASP A 256 23.60 1.58 -7.46
CA ASP A 256 22.61 0.50 -7.46
C ASP A 256 22.41 -0.03 -8.89
N ALA A 257 22.39 0.85 -9.91
CA ALA A 257 22.24 0.45 -11.32
C ALA A 257 23.41 -0.41 -11.83
N VAL A 258 24.63 -0.08 -11.41
CA VAL A 258 25.84 -0.83 -11.79
C VAL A 258 25.85 -2.19 -11.09
N LYS A 259 25.58 -2.21 -9.78
CA LYS A 259 25.50 -3.44 -8.98
C LYS A 259 24.35 -4.36 -9.40
N ALA A 260 23.23 -3.80 -9.84
CA ALA A 260 22.12 -4.57 -10.37
C ALA A 260 22.48 -5.29 -11.68
N GLY A 261 23.38 -4.73 -12.49
CA GLY A 261 23.88 -5.40 -13.70
C GLY A 261 24.62 -6.72 -13.42
N GLU A 262 25.20 -6.86 -12.23
CA GLU A 262 25.92 -8.06 -11.77
C GLU A 262 25.02 -9.05 -11.02
N TYR A 263 23.71 -8.74 -10.90
CA TYR A 263 22.79 -9.52 -10.08
C TYR A 263 22.47 -10.89 -10.72
N PRO A 264 22.71 -12.01 -10.01
CA PRO A 264 22.68 -13.36 -10.60
C PRO A 264 21.28 -13.80 -11.05
N TYR A 265 20.22 -13.27 -10.44
CA TYR A 265 18.83 -13.60 -10.81
C TYR A 265 18.21 -12.62 -11.82
N LEU A 266 19.01 -11.72 -12.41
CA LEU A 266 18.50 -10.72 -13.35
C LEU A 266 17.88 -11.34 -14.61
N PHE A 267 18.23 -12.57 -14.98
CA PHE A 267 17.66 -13.29 -16.13
C PHE A 267 16.52 -14.26 -15.75
N TYR A 268 16.17 -14.38 -14.47
CA TYR A 268 15.09 -15.27 -14.05
C TYR A 268 13.73 -14.64 -14.35
N SER A 269 12.87 -15.34 -15.11
CA SER A 269 11.50 -14.89 -15.40
C SER A 269 10.69 -14.64 -14.13
N LYS A 270 10.97 -15.38 -13.04
CA LYS A 270 10.34 -15.19 -11.73
C LYS A 270 10.60 -13.80 -11.14
N PHE A 271 11.78 -13.23 -11.39
CA PHE A 271 12.13 -11.89 -10.91
C PHE A 271 11.31 -10.81 -11.65
N TYR A 272 11.23 -10.87 -12.98
CA TYR A 272 10.43 -9.93 -13.77
C TYR A 272 8.94 -10.04 -13.47
N ILE A 273 8.40 -11.26 -13.38
CA ILE A 273 7.01 -11.48 -12.99
C ILE A 273 6.77 -10.91 -11.58
N GLY A 274 7.67 -11.17 -10.63
CA GLY A 274 7.60 -10.59 -9.29
C GLY A 274 7.57 -9.07 -9.30
N CYS A 275 8.46 -8.42 -10.06
CA CYS A 275 8.53 -6.96 -10.17
C CYS A 275 7.30 -6.34 -10.84
N ILE A 276 6.78 -6.95 -11.90
CA ILE A 276 5.56 -6.50 -12.59
C ILE A 276 4.35 -6.65 -11.66
N MET A 277 4.16 -7.83 -11.06
CA MET A 277 3.04 -8.11 -10.15
C MET A 277 3.07 -7.20 -8.93
N SER A 278 4.26 -6.93 -8.41
CA SER A 278 4.50 -6.00 -7.32
C SER A 278 4.06 -4.57 -7.66
N GLY A 279 4.40 -4.07 -8.85
CA GLY A 279 3.92 -2.77 -9.35
C GLY A 279 2.40 -2.75 -9.57
N LEU A 280 1.82 -3.79 -10.16
CA LEU A 280 0.38 -3.87 -10.46
C LEU A 280 -0.50 -3.98 -9.22
N PHE A 281 -0.22 -4.95 -8.34
CA PHE A 281 -0.87 -5.02 -7.03
C PHE A 281 -0.65 -3.76 -6.24
N GLY A 282 0.50 -3.13 -6.50
CA GLY A 282 0.80 -1.81 -6.06
C GLY A 282 -0.32 -0.82 -6.37
N VAL A 283 -0.42 -0.43 -7.63
CA VAL A 283 -1.45 0.52 -8.11
C VAL A 283 -2.87 0.13 -7.69
N PHE A 284 -3.22 -1.14 -7.78
CA PHE A 284 -4.55 -1.61 -7.42
C PHE A 284 -4.86 -1.39 -5.94
N LEU A 285 -3.90 -1.63 -5.05
CA LEU A 285 -4.08 -1.33 -3.64
C LEU A 285 -4.23 0.17 -3.40
N SER A 286 -3.46 1.04 -4.06
CA SER A 286 -3.61 2.50 -3.91
C SER A 286 -4.98 2.99 -4.41
N LEU A 287 -5.43 2.51 -5.57
CA LEU A 287 -6.73 2.85 -6.13
C LEU A 287 -7.88 2.31 -5.27
N CYS A 288 -7.75 1.08 -4.74
CA CYS A 288 -8.71 0.50 -3.81
C CYS A 288 -8.80 1.32 -2.53
N ASN A 289 -7.65 1.74 -1.99
CA ASN A 289 -7.58 2.59 -0.81
C ASN A 289 -8.26 3.94 -1.05
N ILE A 290 -8.02 4.55 -2.21
CA ILE A 290 -8.70 5.79 -2.60
C ILE A 290 -10.21 5.52 -2.60
N LYS A 291 -10.71 4.58 -3.40
CA LYS A 291 -12.15 4.27 -3.44
C LYS A 291 -12.75 3.98 -2.06
N LEU A 292 -12.05 3.24 -1.19
CA LEU A 292 -12.53 2.90 0.15
C LEU A 292 -12.74 4.15 1.03
N LEU A 293 -11.84 5.14 0.91
CA LEU A 293 -11.94 6.41 1.62
C LEU A 293 -12.96 7.37 0.99
N GLU A 294 -13.37 7.11 -0.26
CA GLU A 294 -14.35 7.91 -1.04
C GLU A 294 -15.78 7.46 -0.75
N LEU A 295 -15.94 6.22 -0.27
CA LEU A 295 -17.18 5.72 0.30
C LEU A 295 -17.48 6.55 1.57
N ASP A 296 -18.65 7.16 1.64
CA ASP A 296 -19.14 7.97 2.78
C ASP A 296 -19.43 7.09 4.02
N VAL A 297 -18.38 6.41 4.50
CA VAL A 297 -18.38 5.43 5.57
C VAL A 297 -17.57 5.99 6.73
N ASP A 298 -17.99 5.65 7.96
CA ASP A 298 -17.28 6.06 9.17
C ASP A 298 -15.78 5.72 9.08
N GLN A 299 -14.92 6.72 9.24
CA GLN A 299 -13.47 6.57 9.18
C GLN A 299 -12.92 5.50 10.15
N VAL A 300 -13.65 5.27 11.25
CA VAL A 300 -13.37 4.20 12.23
C VAL A 300 -13.42 2.81 11.55
N LYS A 301 -14.41 2.56 10.70
CA LYS A 301 -14.54 1.28 9.97
C LYS A 301 -13.36 1.06 9.03
N ILE A 302 -12.91 2.11 8.34
CA ILE A 302 -11.75 2.05 7.44
C ILE A 302 -10.48 1.74 8.23
N SER A 303 -10.26 2.41 9.36
CA SER A 303 -9.13 2.13 10.26
C SER A 303 -9.10 0.68 10.72
N HIS A 304 -10.25 0.11 11.09
CA HIS A 304 -10.35 -1.30 11.46
C HIS A 304 -10.02 -2.24 10.29
N ILE A 305 -10.44 -1.91 9.06
CA ILE A 305 -10.13 -2.71 7.86
C ILE A 305 -8.61 -2.72 7.60
N CYS A 306 -7.94 -1.56 7.69
CA CYS A 306 -6.49 -1.45 7.53
C CYS A 306 -5.74 -2.24 8.62
N GLY A 307 -6.15 -2.07 9.89
CA GLY A 307 -5.57 -2.80 11.02
C GLY A 307 -5.76 -4.32 10.90
N LEU A 308 -6.94 -4.77 10.49
CA LEU A 308 -7.21 -6.20 10.26
C LEU A 308 -6.39 -6.76 9.10
N SER A 309 -6.17 -5.98 8.04
CA SER A 309 -5.34 -6.37 6.90
C SER A 309 -3.87 -6.54 7.31
N LYS A 310 -3.35 -5.66 8.19
CA LYS A 310 -2.02 -5.79 8.80
C LYS A 310 -1.93 -7.03 9.68
N LEU A 311 -2.92 -7.27 10.54
CA LEU A 311 -2.96 -8.46 11.38
C LEU A 311 -2.98 -9.74 10.54
N ALA A 312 -3.85 -9.81 9.52
CA ALA A 312 -3.93 -10.95 8.61
C ALA A 312 -2.61 -11.21 7.89
N THR A 313 -1.96 -10.16 7.39
CA THR A 313 -0.65 -10.26 6.73
C THR A 313 0.43 -10.74 7.69
N SER A 314 0.45 -10.22 8.92
CA SER A 314 1.38 -10.62 9.98
C SER A 314 1.23 -12.12 10.30
N VAL A 315 0.00 -12.58 10.55
CA VAL A 315 -0.29 -13.99 10.87
C VAL A 315 0.06 -14.91 9.71
N LEU A 316 -0.37 -14.58 8.48
CA LEU A 316 -0.06 -15.39 7.30
C LEU A 316 1.44 -15.46 7.06
N SER A 317 2.19 -14.39 7.36
CA SER A 317 3.63 -14.35 7.09
C SER A 317 4.43 -15.35 7.92
N LEU A 318 3.96 -15.70 9.12
CA LEU A 318 4.55 -16.73 9.98
C LEU A 318 4.52 -18.13 9.34
N GLY A 319 3.55 -18.40 8.47
CA GLY A 319 3.44 -19.68 7.76
C GLY A 319 4.23 -19.76 6.46
N PHE A 320 4.50 -18.63 5.80
CA PHE A 320 5.14 -18.57 4.48
C PHE A 320 6.64 -18.26 4.54
N PHE A 321 7.07 -17.42 5.47
CA PHE A 321 8.47 -17.04 5.62
C PHE A 321 9.07 -17.72 6.84
N ARG A 322 10.33 -18.17 6.73
CA ARG A 322 11.08 -18.68 7.88
C ARG A 322 11.47 -17.49 8.75
N ILE A 323 10.86 -17.38 9.92
CA ILE A 323 11.06 -16.27 10.87
C ILE A 323 11.38 -16.89 12.23
N ASN A 324 12.39 -16.36 12.92
CA ASN A 324 12.63 -16.71 14.31
C ASN A 324 11.76 -15.80 15.18
N VAL A 325 10.78 -16.37 15.88
CA VAL A 325 9.96 -15.62 16.85
C VAL A 325 10.07 -16.26 18.23
N THR A 326 10.41 -15.46 19.23
CA THR A 326 10.35 -15.84 20.64
C THR A 326 8.94 -15.61 21.19
N ALA A 327 8.57 -16.32 22.27
CA ALA A 327 7.26 -16.12 22.91
C ALA A 327 7.03 -14.65 23.34
N ASN A 328 8.09 -13.98 23.82
CA ASN A 328 8.05 -12.57 24.21
C ASN A 328 7.81 -11.66 23.01
N SER A 329 8.56 -11.85 21.91
CA SER A 329 8.36 -11.07 20.67
C SER A 329 6.94 -11.23 20.11
N LEU A 330 6.40 -12.46 20.13
CA LEU A 330 5.04 -12.75 19.67
C LEU A 330 3.99 -12.06 20.53
N LEU A 331 4.16 -12.08 21.86
CA LEU A 331 3.28 -11.37 22.79
C LEU A 331 3.24 -9.87 22.49
N PHE A 332 4.40 -9.23 22.29
CA PHE A 332 4.47 -7.81 21.98
C PHE A 332 3.89 -7.47 20.60
N ILE A 333 4.08 -8.33 19.59
CA ILE A 333 3.40 -8.20 18.29
C ILE A 333 1.89 -8.23 18.46
N CYS A 334 1.35 -9.21 19.20
CA CYS A 334 -0.09 -9.33 19.43
C CYS A 334 -0.67 -8.11 20.14
N ILE A 335 -0.03 -7.66 21.23
CA ILE A 335 -0.45 -6.46 21.98
C ILE A 335 -0.43 -5.24 21.07
N ASN A 336 0.62 -5.07 20.27
CA ASN A 336 0.76 -3.94 19.36
C ASN A 336 -0.34 -3.89 18.30
N GLN A 337 -0.58 -5.01 17.60
CA GLN A 337 -1.57 -5.08 16.53
C GLN A 337 -3.00 -4.91 17.07
N LEU A 338 -3.32 -5.51 18.22
CA LEU A 338 -4.63 -5.36 18.85
C LEU A 338 -4.86 -3.91 19.30
N ALA A 339 -3.88 -3.29 19.96
CA ALA A 339 -3.98 -1.89 20.37
C ALA A 339 -4.14 -0.94 19.16
N ALA A 340 -3.47 -1.24 18.04
CA ALA A 340 -3.59 -0.46 16.82
C ALA A 340 -4.96 -0.59 16.14
N ILE A 341 -5.56 -1.79 16.12
CA ILE A 341 -6.91 -2.02 15.58
C ILE A 341 -7.95 -1.30 16.42
N VAL A 342 -7.82 -1.41 17.74
CA VAL A 342 -8.79 -0.89 18.71
C VAL A 342 -8.73 0.63 18.85
N CYS A 343 -7.63 1.27 18.43
CA CYS A 343 -7.48 2.71 18.50
C CYS A 343 -8.47 3.45 17.56
N GLU A 344 -9.55 4.01 18.14
CA GLU A 344 -10.67 4.62 17.42
C GLU A 344 -10.35 6.00 16.79
N ASP A 345 -9.64 6.91 17.48
CA ASP A 345 -9.60 8.33 17.06
C ASP A 345 -8.46 8.74 16.13
N CYS A 346 -7.42 7.91 15.98
CA CYS A 346 -6.35 8.24 15.02
C CYS A 346 -6.87 8.20 13.56
N SER A 347 -8.09 7.68 13.37
CA SER A 347 -8.85 7.60 12.12
C SER A 347 -9.52 8.91 11.68
N LYS A 348 -9.56 9.98 12.50
CA LYS A 348 -10.04 11.31 12.03
C LYS A 348 -9.05 12.00 11.10
N LEU A 349 -7.91 11.36 10.87
CA LEU A 349 -7.04 11.60 9.76
C LEU A 349 -7.19 10.47 8.77
N GLU A 350 -7.14 10.82 7.49
CA GLU A 350 -6.67 9.87 6.50
C GLU A 350 -5.44 9.20 7.08
N GLN A 351 -5.58 7.90 7.33
CA GLN A 351 -4.40 7.07 7.42
C GLN A 351 -3.57 7.36 6.18
N PRO A 352 -2.24 7.41 6.32
CA PRO A 352 -1.39 7.56 5.15
C PRO A 352 -1.90 6.53 4.09
N GLN A 353 -2.45 6.88 2.89
CA GLN A 353 -2.83 5.91 1.79
C GLN A 353 -1.86 4.76 1.97
N GLU A 354 -2.40 3.60 2.27
CA GLU A 354 -1.57 2.43 2.32
C GLU A 354 -1.27 2.04 0.87
N HIS A 355 -0.26 2.68 0.27
CA HIS A 355 0.44 2.12 -0.87
C HIS A 355 1.96 2.10 -0.84
N PRO A 356 2.52 1.19 -0.05
CA PRO A 356 3.22 1.72 1.12
C PRO A 356 3.33 3.28 1.17
N LEU A 357 2.27 4.10 1.02
CA LEU A 357 2.32 5.58 0.84
C LEU A 357 1.08 6.39 0.30
N PRO A 358 0.82 7.66 0.77
CA PRO A 358 -0.50 8.32 1.07
C PRO A 358 -1.31 9.29 0.22
N LEU A 359 -2.66 9.29 0.43
CA LEU A 359 -3.76 10.29 0.21
C LEU A 359 -5.17 9.89 -0.33
N HIS A 360 -6.18 10.41 0.35
CA HIS A 360 -7.55 10.58 -0.07
C HIS A 360 -8.08 12.01 0.17
N LEU A 361 -9.26 12.35 -0.36
CA LEU A 361 -10.07 13.53 -0.03
C LEU A 361 -11.33 13.36 -0.87
N THR A 362 -12.50 13.17 -0.26
CA THR A 362 -13.49 14.26 -0.14
C THR A 362 -14.55 13.99 0.93
N GLN A 363 -14.82 14.99 1.79
CA GLN A 363 -16.17 15.27 2.29
C GLN A 363 -16.70 16.47 1.52
N GLN A 364 -17.82 16.31 0.82
CA GLN A 364 -18.66 17.43 0.40
C GLN A 364 -19.68 17.71 1.50
N THR A 365 -19.56 18.89 2.10
CA THR A 365 -20.57 19.47 2.97
C THR A 365 -21.84 19.78 2.18
N LEU A 366 -22.94 19.06 2.45
CA LEU A 366 -24.29 19.53 2.14
C LEU A 366 -24.70 20.57 3.21
N ASN A 367 -24.40 21.81 2.86
CA ASN A 367 -25.12 23.05 3.15
C ASN A 367 -26.19 23.03 4.27
N THR A 368 -25.81 23.39 5.50
CA THR A 368 -26.76 23.82 6.55
C THR A 368 -26.83 25.35 6.60
N ARG A 369 -27.26 25.98 5.49
CA ARG A 369 -27.48 27.44 5.43
C ARG A 369 -28.84 27.90 4.89
N ASP A 370 -29.81 27.00 4.71
CA ASP A 370 -31.16 27.37 4.24
C ASP A 370 -32.32 26.92 5.17
N PHE A 371 -32.11 26.81 6.48
CA PHE A 371 -33.22 26.50 7.43
C PHE A 371 -33.47 27.54 8.53
N ILE A 372 -32.89 28.75 8.45
CA ILE A 372 -33.17 29.86 9.39
C ILE A 372 -33.52 31.16 8.63
N LYS A 373 -34.00 31.06 7.38
CA LYS A 373 -34.48 32.23 6.61
C LYS A 373 -35.75 32.00 5.81
N THR A 374 -36.68 31.19 6.31
CA THR A 374 -38.12 31.34 6.00
C THR A 374 -38.95 30.48 6.95
N MET A 375 -39.83 31.14 7.70
CA MET A 375 -40.93 30.61 8.52
C MET A 375 -40.58 29.96 9.86
#